data_AF-W2P5Y6-F1
#
_entry.id   AF-W2P5Y6-F1
#
_cell.length_a   1.000
_cell.length_b   1.000
_cell.length_c   1.000
_cell.angle_alpha   90.00
_cell.angle_beta   90.00
_cell.angle_gamma   90.00
#
_symmetry.space_group_name_H-M   'P 1'
#
loop_
_entity.id
_entity.type
_entity.pdbx_description
1 polymer ?
#
loop_
_entity_poly.entity_id
_entity_poly.type
_entity_poly.pdbx_seq_one_letter_code
_entity_poly.pdbx_strand_id
1 'polypeptide(L)'
;MRADFLKRLMDVRELTSFAQYIDGHWLNGRFSTWQLYWTPTGFASTNNPVETFNAVVKRDYTLRRRLKMGALLQELSNCCRDKSASERVFNLGIVPAQTLVRRVSEMIRAKLIYEGERDIGDIPTAGLIR
;
A
#
# COMPACT_ATOMS: atom_id res chain seq x y z
N MET A 1 -1.31 -8.51 -23.18
CA MET A 1 -1.48 -8.10 -21.77
C MET A 1 -0.84 -6.73 -21.44
N ARG A 2 0.50 -6.55 -21.44
CA ARG A 2 1.11 -5.22 -21.15
C ARG A 2 0.80 -4.15 -22.23
N ALA A 3 0.91 -4.52 -23.49
CA ALA A 3 0.60 -3.63 -24.62
C ALA A 3 -0.89 -3.25 -24.67
N ASP A 4 -1.79 -4.20 -24.41
CA ASP A 4 -3.24 -3.93 -24.37
C ASP A 4 -3.64 -3.00 -23.21
N PHE A 5 -2.98 -3.15 -22.05
CA PHE A 5 -3.19 -2.27 -20.91
C PHE A 5 -2.77 -0.83 -21.20
N LEU A 6 -1.58 -0.63 -21.77
CA LEU A 6 -1.10 0.69 -22.16
C LEU A 6 -2.00 1.31 -23.24
N LYS A 7 -2.43 0.52 -24.22
CA LYS A 7 -3.33 0.99 -25.27
C LYS A 7 -4.63 1.53 -24.67
N ARG A 8 -5.27 0.77 -23.76
CA ARG A 8 -6.48 1.22 -23.06
C ARG A 8 -6.29 2.50 -22.24
N LEU A 9 -5.12 2.68 -21.61
CA LEU A 9 -4.81 3.91 -20.88
C LEU A 9 -4.57 5.10 -21.82
N MET A 10 -3.91 4.88 -22.95
CA MET A 10 -3.65 5.94 -23.93
C MET A 10 -4.91 6.37 -24.69
N ASP A 11 -5.88 5.46 -24.86
CA ASP A 11 -7.18 5.76 -25.46
C ASP A 11 -8.00 6.74 -24.61
N VAL A 12 -7.68 6.90 -23.31
CA VAL A 12 -8.25 7.91 -22.43
C VAL A 12 -7.36 9.16 -22.45
N ARG A 13 -7.85 10.24 -23.05
CA ARG A 13 -7.09 11.48 -23.26
C ARG A 13 -6.52 12.08 -21.98
N GLU A 14 -7.24 12.00 -20.87
CA GLU A 14 -6.83 12.49 -19.55
C GLU A 14 -5.67 11.69 -18.96
N LEU A 15 -5.53 10.42 -19.38
CA LEU A 15 -4.53 9.50 -18.85
C LEU A 15 -3.32 9.35 -19.76
N THR A 16 -3.28 10.00 -20.94
CA THR A 16 -2.18 9.84 -21.89
C THR A 16 -0.82 10.16 -21.29
N SER A 17 -0.67 11.29 -20.56
CA SER A 17 0.60 11.63 -19.89
C SER A 17 0.97 10.63 -18.79
N PHE A 18 -0.03 10.10 -18.08
CA PHE A 18 0.18 9.07 -17.07
C PHE A 18 0.61 7.73 -17.69
N ALA A 19 0.00 7.35 -18.82
CA ALA A 19 0.34 6.15 -19.57
C ALA A 19 1.79 6.19 -20.08
N GLN A 20 2.22 7.35 -20.60
CA GLN A 20 3.61 7.58 -21.02
C GLN A 20 4.59 7.46 -19.84
N TYR A 21 4.23 8.02 -18.68
CA TYR A 21 5.03 7.88 -17.47
C TYR A 21 5.14 6.42 -17.01
N ILE A 22 4.03 5.68 -16.98
CA ILE A 22 4.00 4.25 -16.64
C ILE A 22 4.90 3.44 -17.57
N ASP A 23 4.77 3.66 -18.88
CA ASP A 23 5.55 2.95 -19.88
C ASP A 23 7.06 3.20 -19.71
N GLY A 24 7.46 4.48 -19.65
CA GLY A 24 8.86 4.89 -19.61
C GLY A 24 9.58 4.60 -18.29
N HIS A 25 8.87 4.57 -17.16
CA HIS A 25 9.49 4.32 -15.85
C HIS A 25 9.31 2.89 -15.36
N TRP A 26 8.08 2.38 -15.41
CA TRP A 26 7.67 1.17 -14.71
C TRP A 26 7.66 -0.06 -15.59
N LEU A 27 7.46 0.07 -16.91
CA LEU A 27 7.39 -1.09 -17.80
C LEU A 27 8.71 -1.31 -18.55
N ASN A 28 9.29 -0.25 -19.09
CA ASN A 28 10.52 -0.29 -19.88
C ASN A 28 11.69 0.47 -19.23
N GLY A 29 11.43 1.15 -18.11
CA GLY A 29 12.43 1.96 -17.43
C GLY A 29 13.26 1.21 -16.38
N ARG A 30 13.96 1.99 -15.55
CA ARG A 30 14.82 1.51 -14.46
C ARG A 30 14.07 0.67 -13.42
N PHE A 31 12.76 0.86 -13.30
CA PHE A 31 11.93 0.17 -12.32
C PHE A 31 11.15 -1.01 -12.91
N SER A 32 11.45 -1.41 -14.15
CA SER A 32 10.81 -2.54 -14.84
C SER A 32 10.95 -3.89 -14.13
N THR A 33 11.95 -4.02 -13.26
CA THR A 33 12.22 -5.21 -12.44
C THR A 33 11.62 -5.13 -11.04
N TRP A 34 10.96 -4.02 -10.68
CA TRP A 34 10.34 -3.90 -9.36
C TRP A 34 9.19 -4.89 -9.24
N GLN A 35 9.29 -5.77 -8.25
CA GLN A 35 8.25 -6.74 -7.97
C GLN A 35 7.05 -6.03 -7.34
N LEU A 36 5.90 -6.15 -8.00
CA LEU A 36 4.64 -5.74 -7.41
C LEU A 36 4.14 -6.90 -6.53
N TYR A 37 4.17 -6.72 -5.22
CA TYR A 37 3.53 -7.67 -4.32
C TYR A 37 2.02 -7.55 -4.51
N TRP A 38 1.41 -8.59 -5.09
CA TRP A 38 -0.03 -8.67 -5.24
C TRP A 38 -0.66 -8.70 -3.85
N THR A 39 -1.43 -7.67 -3.54
CA THR A 39 -2.29 -7.69 -2.36
C THR A 39 -3.50 -8.55 -2.70
N PRO A 40 -3.82 -9.62 -1.95
CA PRO A 40 -4.97 -10.47 -2.25
C PRO A 40 -6.27 -9.66 -2.31
N THR A 41 -7.21 -10.11 -3.13
CA THR A 41 -8.54 -9.52 -3.23
C THR A 41 -9.21 -9.45 -1.85
N GLY A 42 -9.78 -8.29 -1.51
CA GLY A 42 -10.38 -8.03 -0.19
C GLY A 42 -9.48 -7.33 0.83
N PHE A 43 -8.19 -7.18 0.53
CA PHE A 43 -7.30 -6.31 1.32
C PHE A 43 -7.38 -4.87 0.81
N ALA A 44 -7.49 -3.92 1.73
CA ALA A 44 -7.59 -2.51 1.38
C ALA A 44 -6.26 -2.02 0.77
N SER A 45 -6.24 -1.76 -0.54
CA SER A 45 -5.12 -1.14 -1.27
C SER A 45 -4.84 0.31 -0.83
N THR A 46 -5.68 0.87 0.04
CA THR A 46 -5.59 2.24 0.58
C THR A 46 -4.75 2.36 1.86
N ASN A 47 -4.27 1.25 2.44
CA ASN A 47 -3.48 1.29 3.67
C ASN A 47 -1.96 1.35 3.46
N ASN A 48 -1.49 1.93 2.34
CA ASN A 48 -0.08 1.92 1.97
C ASN A 48 0.79 2.26 3.21
N PRO A 49 1.65 1.33 3.68
CA PRO A 49 2.43 1.53 4.89
C PRO A 49 3.27 2.80 4.81
N VAL A 50 3.67 3.22 3.60
CA VAL A 50 4.37 4.49 3.40
C VAL A 50 3.50 5.70 3.73
N GLU A 51 2.20 5.69 3.40
CA GLU A 51 1.30 6.80 3.68
C GLU A 51 0.97 6.89 5.16
N THR A 52 0.78 5.73 5.80
CA THR A 52 0.62 5.66 7.26
C THR A 52 1.87 6.17 7.97
N PHE A 53 3.05 5.79 7.50
CA PHE A 53 4.31 6.30 8.03
C PHE A 53 4.50 7.80 7.79
N ASN A 54 4.19 8.28 6.58
CA ASN A 54 4.21 9.69 6.24
C ASN A 54 3.28 10.51 7.14
N ALA A 55 2.11 9.97 7.50
CA ALA A 55 1.20 10.63 8.44
C ALA A 55 1.84 10.79 9.84
N VAL A 56 2.57 9.78 10.32
CA VAL A 56 3.33 9.85 11.58
C VAL A 56 4.44 10.90 11.49
N VAL A 57 5.25 10.89 10.43
CA VAL A 57 6.31 11.90 10.22
C VAL A 57 5.74 13.31 10.21
N LYS A 58 4.65 13.52 9.46
CA LYS A 58 3.97 14.82 9.37
C LYS A 58 3.38 15.26 10.71
N ARG A 59 2.83 14.34 11.51
CA ARG A 59 2.17 14.67 12.78
C ARG A 59 3.17 14.91 13.90
N ASP A 60 4.17 14.05 14.06
CA ASP A 60 4.98 13.97 15.27
C ASP A 60 6.30 14.72 15.15
N TYR A 61 6.86 14.85 13.94
CA TYR A 61 8.22 15.38 13.75
C TYR A 61 8.21 16.74 13.04
N THR A 62 7.44 16.86 11.94
CA THR A 62 7.37 18.13 11.22
C THR A 62 6.24 19.04 11.70
N LEU A 63 5.33 18.53 12.53
CA LEU A 63 4.12 19.24 12.99
C LEU A 63 3.32 19.86 11.82
N ARG A 64 3.34 19.20 10.66
CA ARG A 64 2.76 19.65 9.38
C ARG A 64 3.32 20.98 8.88
N ARG A 65 4.54 21.34 9.29
CA ARG A 65 5.25 22.55 8.85
C ARG A 65 6.37 22.19 7.88
N ARG A 66 6.70 23.13 7.00
CA ARG A 66 7.85 23.02 6.10
C ARG A 66 9.12 23.41 6.86
N LEU A 67 10.04 22.47 7.01
CA LEU A 67 11.32 22.67 7.69
C LEU A 67 12.43 23.01 6.69
N LYS A 68 13.48 23.70 7.15
CA LYS A 68 14.73 23.85 6.41
C LYS A 68 15.48 22.51 6.41
N MET A 69 16.34 22.28 5.42
CA MET A 69 17.01 20.98 5.24
C MET A 69 17.74 20.47 6.50
N GLY A 70 18.49 21.32 7.20
CA GLY A 70 19.19 20.90 8.42
C GLY A 70 18.24 20.43 9.53
N ALA A 71 17.16 21.17 9.77
CA ALA A 71 16.15 20.79 10.75
C ALA A 71 15.39 19.52 10.32
N LEU A 72 15.07 19.38 9.03
CA LEU A 72 14.41 18.19 8.50
C LEU A 72 15.28 16.93 8.70
N LEU A 73 16.58 17.01 8.41
CA LEU A 73 17.49 15.87 8.60
C LEU A 73 17.60 15.49 10.08
N GLN A 74 17.62 16.46 10.99
CA GLN A 74 17.62 16.21 12.42
C GLN A 74 16.33 15.50 12.87
N GLU A 75 15.18 15.97 12.43
CA GLU A 75 13.88 15.34 12.74
C GLU A 75 13.77 13.92 12.19
N LEU A 76 14.26 13.68 10.97
CA LEU A 76 14.31 12.33 10.40
C LEU A 76 15.26 11.40 11.19
N SER A 77 16.39 11.93 11.65
CA SER A 77 17.33 11.18 12.52
C SER A 77 16.70 10.81 13.86
N ASN A 78 15.98 11.76 14.49
CA ASN A 78 15.22 11.52 15.72
C ASN A 78 14.15 10.44 15.48
N CYS A 79 13.42 10.53 14.36
CA CYS A 79 12.44 9.53 13.97
C CYS A 79 13.05 8.13 13.84
N CYS A 80 14.21 8.01 13.18
CA CYS A 80 14.90 6.73 13.08
C CYS A 80 15.27 6.16 14.45
N ARG A 81 15.78 6.99 15.36
CA ARG A 81 16.17 6.59 16.73
C ARG A 81 14.97 6.11 17.54
N ASP A 82 13.87 6.86 17.51
CA ASP A 82 12.66 6.51 18.25
C ASP A 82 12.04 5.21 17.72
N LYS A 83 12.05 5.02 16.39
CA LYS A 83 11.54 3.79 15.78
C LYS A 83 12.47 2.59 15.99
N SER A 84 13.78 2.78 16.04
CA SER A 84 14.72 1.70 16.33
C SER A 84 14.68 1.24 17.78
N ALA A 85 14.33 2.13 18.71
CA ALA A 85 14.12 1.78 20.12
C ALA A 85 12.77 1.07 20.39
N SER A 86 11.87 1.04 19.41
CA SER A 86 10.55 0.41 19.55
C SER A 86 10.64 -1.10 19.37
N GLU A 87 10.28 -1.88 20.39
CA GLU A 87 10.16 -3.35 20.35
C GLU A 87 8.90 -3.84 19.61
N ARG A 88 8.55 -3.23 18.47
CA ARG A 88 7.41 -3.72 17.69
C ARG A 88 7.78 -5.05 17.05
N VAL A 89 7.15 -6.12 17.51
CA VAL A 89 7.27 -7.46 16.90
C VAL A 89 6.82 -7.38 15.45
N PHE A 90 7.73 -7.73 14.54
CA PHE A 90 7.38 -7.91 13.13
C PHE A 90 6.52 -9.16 13.00
N ASN A 91 5.24 -8.97 12.68
CA ASN A 91 4.30 -10.09 12.58
C ASN A 91 4.36 -10.67 11.17
N LEU A 92 4.79 -11.94 11.06
CA LEU A 92 4.79 -12.68 9.80
C LEU A 92 3.39 -13.16 9.43
N GLY A 93 2.49 -13.25 10.41
CA GLY A 93 1.09 -13.61 10.22
C GLY A 93 0.22 -12.39 9.87
N ILE A 94 -0.83 -12.64 9.11
CA ILE A 94 -1.87 -11.63 8.84
C ILE A 94 -2.68 -11.46 10.13
N VAL A 95 -2.45 -10.35 10.84
CA VAL A 95 -3.25 -9.99 12.02
C VAL A 95 -4.13 -8.78 11.68
N PRO A 96 -5.46 -8.95 11.57
CA PRO A 96 -6.35 -7.84 11.30
C PRO A 96 -6.36 -6.88 12.49
N ALA A 97 -6.35 -5.58 12.22
CA ALA A 97 -6.51 -4.57 13.27
C ALA A 97 -7.86 -4.73 13.97
N GLN A 98 -7.90 -4.61 15.30
CA GLN A 98 -9.14 -4.78 16.06
C GLN A 98 -10.26 -3.83 15.63
N THR A 99 -9.91 -2.62 15.17
CA THR A 99 -10.87 -1.66 14.61
C THR A 99 -11.54 -2.17 13.34
N LEU A 100 -10.81 -2.93 12.51
CA LEU A 100 -11.32 -3.53 11.29
C LEU A 100 -12.25 -4.70 11.63
N VAL A 101 -11.84 -5.56 12.57
CA VAL A 101 -12.70 -6.65 13.11
C VAL A 101 -14.03 -6.09 13.64
N ARG A 102 -13.96 -5.00 14.41
CA ARG A 102 -15.16 -4.34 14.94
C ARG A 102 -16.07 -3.80 13.84
N ARG A 103 -15.52 -3.08 12.86
CA ARG A 103 -16.30 -2.53 11.73
C ARG A 103 -16.97 -3.62 10.91
N VAL A 104 -16.25 -4.72 10.62
CA VAL A 104 -16.82 -5.87 9.92
C VAL A 104 -17.97 -6.46 10.73
N SER A 105 -17.81 -6.61 12.05
CA SER A 105 -18.87 -7.09 12.94
C SER A 105 -20.11 -6.17 12.94
N GLU A 106 -19.91 -4.85 12.95
CA GLU A 106 -20.99 -3.86 12.83
C GLU A 106 -21.72 -3.96 11.49
N MET A 107 -20.97 -4.14 10.39
CA MET A 107 -21.54 -4.30 9.05
C MET A 107 -22.32 -5.61 8.90
N ILE A 108 -21.86 -6.72 9.50
CA ILE A 108 -22.58 -7.99 9.56
C ILE A 108 -23.90 -7.80 10.32
N ARG A 109 -23.86 -7.16 11.50
CA ARG A 109 -25.08 -6.86 12.30
C ARG A 109 -26.08 -6.01 11.52
N ALA A 110 -25.58 -5.03 10.76
CA ALA A 110 -26.39 -4.17 9.90
C ALA A 110 -26.84 -4.85 8.59
N LYS A 111 -26.48 -6.12 8.36
CA LYS A 111 -26.76 -6.89 7.14
C LYS A 111 -26.25 -6.21 5.85
N LEU A 112 -25.17 -5.44 5.96
CA LEU A 112 -24.53 -4.77 4.82
C LEU A 112 -23.55 -5.70 4.08
N ILE A 113 -23.08 -6.74 4.76
CA ILE A 113 -22.17 -7.76 4.21
C ILE A 113 -22.62 -9.14 4.68
N TYR A 114 -22.44 -10.12 3.82
CA TYR A 114 -22.68 -11.54 4.09
C TYR A 114 -21.42 -12.32 3.73
N GLU A 115 -21.17 -13.42 4.44
CA GLU A 115 -20.16 -14.38 3.98
C GLU A 115 -20.70 -15.04 2.71
N GLY A 116 -20.05 -14.80 1.57
CA GLY A 116 -20.30 -15.59 0.37
C GLY A 116 -19.89 -17.03 0.62
N GLU A 117 -20.67 -18.00 0.12
CA GLU A 117 -20.28 -19.40 0.17
C GLU A 117 -18.85 -19.56 -0.37
N ARG A 118 -18.03 -20.29 0.37
CA ARG A 118 -16.67 -20.63 -0.06
C ARG A 118 -16.79 -21.56 -1.27
N ASP A 119 -16.92 -21.00 -2.46
CA ASP A 119 -16.49 -21.71 -3.64
C ASP A 119 -14.99 -21.93 -3.47
N ILE A 120 -14.62 -23.16 -3.13
CA ILE A 120 -13.24 -23.65 -3.14
C ILE A 120 -12.84 -23.78 -4.62
N GLY A 121 -12.83 -22.66 -5.34
CA GLY A 121 -12.04 -22.50 -6.52
C GLY A 121 -10.62 -22.25 -6.03
N ASP A 122 -9.78 -23.28 -6.15
CA ASP A 122 -8.35 -23.27 -5.84
C ASP A 122 -7.76 -21.86 -5.90
N ILE A 123 -7.37 -21.30 -4.74
CA ILE A 123 -6.49 -20.14 -4.70
C ILE A 123 -5.16 -20.68 -5.25
N PRO A 124 -4.82 -20.45 -6.53
CA PRO A 124 -3.65 -21.08 -7.12
C PRO A 124 -2.47 -20.35 -6.50
N THR A 125 -1.78 -21.06 -5.61
CA THR A 125 -0.38 -20.80 -5.27
C THR A 125 -0.12 -19.34 -4.88
N ALA A 126 -0.32 -19.02 -3.59
CA ALA A 126 0.47 -17.96 -2.97
C ALA A 126 1.94 -18.23 -3.35
N GLY A 127 2.50 -17.34 -4.17
CA GLY A 127 3.66 -17.62 -5.00
C GLY A 127 4.78 -18.33 -4.26
N LEU A 128 5.07 -19.56 -4.68
CA LEU A 128 6.39 -20.16 -4.55
C LEU A 128 7.34 -19.28 -5.37
N ILE A 129 7.99 -18.33 -4.68
CA ILE A 129 9.11 -17.59 -5.22
C ILE A 129 10.31 -18.54 -5.20
N ARG A 130 10.79 -18.92 -6.38
CA ARG A 130 12.18 -19.32 -6.61
C ARG A 130 12.96 -18.09 -7.04
#